data_AF-A0A929DIL7-F1
#
_entry.id   AF-A0A929DIL7-F1
#
_cell.length_a   1.000
_cell.length_b   1.000
_cell.length_c   1.000
_cell.angle_alpha   90.00
_cell.angle_beta   90.00
_cell.angle_gamma   90.00
#
_symmetry.space_group_name_H-M   'P 1'
#
loop_
_entity.id
_entity.type
_entity.pdbx_description
1 polymer ?
#
loop_
_entity_poly.entity_id
_entity_poly.type
_entity_poly.pdbx_seq_one_letter_code
_entity_poly.pdbx_strand_id
1 'polypeptide(L)'
;MNRNTLNRRRFLKGIGLGTVGGIIFGGSNFCIAGTRTITDEQQGRVNQLYKKVIEPAEVSLIKGNNRHDIVYQSLKKIEDEVLSTIGDKKILIKPNMVLADNPLCATHVDAIRAILDFFTPHYKKQIIIGESSVHKTFDGYKNYGYLPLEKEYNVKLVDLNQDSFQYRYVFGEENR
;
A
#
# COMPACT_ATOMS: atom_id res chain seq x y z
N MET A 1 -17.24 11.63 -32.58
CA MET A 1 -17.20 10.64 -31.49
C MET A 1 -15.77 10.61 -30.92
N ASN A 2 -15.44 11.54 -30.03
CA ASN A 2 -14.07 11.70 -29.50
C ASN A 2 -14.01 11.16 -28.08
N ARG A 3 -13.23 10.09 -27.87
CA ARG A 3 -12.96 9.53 -26.55
C ARG A 3 -12.00 10.46 -25.81
N ASN A 4 -12.49 11.18 -24.81
CA ASN A 4 -11.67 11.88 -23.83
C ASN A 4 -10.97 10.85 -22.93
N THR A 5 -9.81 10.36 -23.33
CA THR A 5 -8.95 9.59 -22.44
C THR A 5 -8.17 10.56 -21.56
N LEU A 6 -8.57 10.63 -20.29
CA LEU A 6 -7.82 11.36 -19.26
C LEU A 6 -6.46 10.68 -19.05
N ASN A 7 -5.40 11.30 -19.59
CA ASN A 7 -4.03 10.86 -19.37
C ASN A 7 -3.59 11.24 -17.95
N ARG A 8 -3.12 10.24 -17.18
CA ARG A 8 -2.62 10.36 -15.80
C ARG A 8 -1.62 11.52 -15.61
N ARG A 9 -0.84 11.85 -16.65
CA ARG A 9 0.12 12.96 -16.64
C ARG A 9 -0.55 14.36 -16.70
N ARG A 10 -1.72 14.47 -17.34
CA ARG A 10 -2.51 15.71 -17.38
C ARG A 10 -3.27 15.94 -16.07
N PHE A 11 -3.77 14.87 -15.46
CA PHE A 11 -4.39 14.91 -14.14
C PHE A 11 -3.42 15.44 -13.06
N LEU A 12 -2.18 14.92 -13.03
CA LEU A 12 -1.16 15.38 -12.09
C LEU A 12 -0.72 16.84 -12.32
N LYS A 13 -0.73 17.32 -13.57
CA LYS A 13 -0.46 18.72 -13.89
C LYS A 13 -1.60 19.66 -13.46
N GLY A 14 -2.85 19.20 -13.48
CA GLY A 14 -4.01 20.00 -13.07
C GLY A 14 -4.03 20.31 -11.56
N ILE A 15 -3.54 19.39 -10.73
CA ILE A 15 -3.45 19.60 -9.27
C ILE A 15 -2.21 20.43 -8.90
N GLY A 16 -1.14 20.37 -9.69
CA GLY A 16 0.12 21.09 -9.47
C GLY A 16 0.13 22.58 -9.88
N LEU A 17 -0.96 23.11 -10.41
CA LEU A 17 -1.08 24.49 -10.92
C LEU A 17 -2.23 25.29 -10.28
N GLY A 18 -2.84 24.76 -9.20
CA GLY A 18 -3.99 25.38 -8.54
C GLY A 18 -3.71 26.62 -7.67
N THR A 19 -2.49 27.16 -7.64
CA THR A 19 -2.17 28.33 -6.78
C THR A 19 -1.42 29.49 -7.44
N VAL A 20 -1.04 29.46 -8.72
CA VAL A 20 -0.38 30.63 -9.34
C VAL A 20 -0.72 30.75 -10.83
N GLY A 21 -1.57 31.72 -11.20
CA GLY A 21 -1.69 32.21 -12.58
C GLY A 21 -3.13 32.45 -13.05
N GLY A 22 -3.68 33.64 -12.79
CA GLY A 22 -4.97 34.01 -13.36
C GLY A 22 -5.65 35.28 -12.86
N ILE A 23 -4.91 36.31 -12.42
CA ILE A 23 -5.37 37.68 -12.65
C ILE A 23 -4.70 38.12 -13.95
N ILE A 24 -5.46 38.81 -14.80
CA ILE A 24 -5.10 39.44 -16.09
C ILE A 24 -5.49 38.59 -17.32
N PHE A 25 -6.74 38.71 -17.77
CA PHE A 25 -7.14 39.44 -18.99
C PHE A 25 -8.67 39.62 -18.99
N GLY A 26 -9.12 40.84 -19.31
CA GLY A 26 -10.51 41.27 -19.13
C GLY A 26 -11.51 40.68 -20.12
N GLY A 27 -12.79 40.87 -19.80
CA GLY A 27 -13.91 40.67 -20.73
C GLY A 27 -15.07 39.83 -20.17
N SER A 28 -15.99 40.51 -19.48
CA SER A 28 -17.44 40.23 -19.39
C SER A 28 -17.98 38.85 -18.98
N ASN A 29 -18.76 38.91 -17.88
CA ASN A 29 -19.93 38.09 -17.52
C ASN A 29 -19.69 36.60 -17.26
N PHE A 30 -19.70 36.18 -16.00
CA PHE A 30 -20.68 35.20 -15.51
C PHE A 30 -20.76 35.22 -13.96
N CYS A 31 -21.86 35.82 -13.51
CA CYS A 31 -22.64 35.61 -12.29
C CYS A 31 -21.94 35.11 -11.01
N ILE A 32 -21.79 36.03 -10.06
CA ILE A 32 -21.75 35.73 -8.62
C ILE A 32 -23.12 35.17 -8.23
N ALA A 33 -23.19 33.92 -7.78
CA ALA A 33 -24.39 33.36 -7.19
C ALA A 33 -24.04 32.53 -5.95
N GLY A 34 -24.35 33.11 -4.78
CA GLY A 34 -24.73 32.37 -3.59
C GLY A 34 -23.61 31.93 -2.66
N THR A 35 -23.19 32.83 -1.77
CA THR A 35 -22.57 32.46 -0.50
C THR A 35 -23.61 31.73 0.36
N ARG A 36 -23.58 30.39 0.36
CA ARG A 36 -24.24 29.59 1.38
C ARG A 36 -23.19 29.20 2.41
N THR A 37 -23.19 29.92 3.54
CA THR A 37 -22.53 29.48 4.77
C THR A 37 -23.29 28.28 5.31
N ILE A 38 -22.84 27.08 4.96
CA ILE A 38 -23.19 25.87 5.69
C ILE A 38 -22.25 25.84 6.90
N THR A 39 -22.78 26.18 8.07
CA THR A 39 -22.16 25.86 9.36
C THR A 39 -22.38 24.37 9.61
N ASP A 40 -21.48 23.54 9.09
CA ASP A 40 -21.43 22.11 9.44
C ASP A 40 -20.39 21.93 10.55
N GLU A 41 -20.83 22.24 11.77
CA GLU A 41 -20.20 21.70 12.97
C GLU A 41 -20.26 20.17 12.89
N GLN A 42 -19.11 19.53 13.11
CA GLN A 42 -18.85 18.08 13.07
C GLN A 42 -18.33 17.47 11.76
N GLN A 43 -17.50 18.20 11.00
CA GLN A 43 -16.54 17.56 10.11
C GLN A 43 -15.37 17.00 10.93
N GLY A 44 -15.51 15.75 11.39
CA GLY A 44 -14.43 15.01 12.04
C GLY A 44 -13.14 15.14 11.23
N ARG A 45 -12.06 15.58 11.88
CA ARG A 45 -10.74 15.76 11.27
C ARG A 45 -10.26 14.45 10.65
N VAL A 46 -10.53 14.24 9.37
CA VAL A 46 -9.81 13.21 8.61
C VAL A 46 -8.41 13.74 8.42
N ASN A 47 -7.47 13.22 9.21
CA ASN A 47 -6.06 13.49 8.99
C ASN A 47 -5.73 13.09 7.54
N GLN A 48 -5.07 14.00 6.82
CA GLN A 48 -4.66 13.82 5.43
C GLN A 48 -4.00 12.44 5.24
N LEU A 49 -4.66 11.52 4.52
CA LEU A 49 -4.21 10.12 4.34
C LEU A 49 -2.88 10.00 3.59
N TYR A 50 -2.48 11.06 2.89
CA TYR A 50 -1.28 11.10 2.09
C TYR A 50 -0.48 12.37 2.36
N LYS A 51 0.72 12.20 2.92
CA LYS A 51 1.74 13.24 2.99
C LYS A 51 2.76 13.00 1.89
N LYS A 52 2.97 13.97 1.01
CA LYS A 52 4.04 13.91 0.02
C LYS A 52 5.38 13.95 0.75
N VAL A 53 6.13 12.87 0.69
CA VAL A 53 7.53 12.83 1.14
C VAL A 53 8.36 13.53 0.08
N ILE A 54 9.07 14.59 0.48
CA ILE A 54 9.97 15.37 -0.38
C ILE A 54 11.43 14.95 -0.20
N GLU A 55 11.73 14.27 0.90
CA GLU A 55 13.06 13.73 1.17
C GLU A 55 13.37 12.57 0.22
N PRO A 56 14.63 12.41 -0.21
CA PRO A 56 15.07 11.24 -0.95
C PRO A 56 14.78 9.95 -0.16
N ALA A 57 14.37 8.89 -0.86
CA ALA A 57 14.21 7.57 -0.25
C ALA A 57 15.56 6.88 -0.12
N GLU A 58 15.81 6.24 1.03
CA GLU A 58 16.91 5.29 1.17
C GLU A 58 16.52 3.97 0.49
N VAL A 59 17.43 3.42 -0.32
CA VAL A 59 17.16 2.23 -1.12
C VAL A 59 18.32 1.26 -0.98
N SER A 60 18.00 0.02 -0.60
CA SER A 60 18.94 -1.10 -0.60
C SER A 60 18.77 -1.97 -1.84
N LEU A 61 19.89 -2.33 -2.48
CA LEU A 61 19.91 -3.23 -3.63
C LEU A 61 21.00 -4.28 -3.44
N ILE A 62 20.60 -5.55 -3.43
CA ILE A 62 21.49 -6.70 -3.30
C ILE A 62 21.41 -7.57 -4.56
N LYS A 63 22.57 -7.96 -5.09
CA LYS A 63 22.70 -8.94 -6.17
C LYS A 63 23.09 -10.29 -5.60
N GLY A 64 22.46 -11.36 -6.07
CA GLY A 64 22.81 -12.73 -5.68
C GLY A 64 22.04 -13.77 -6.49
N ASN A 65 22.26 -15.05 -6.17
CA ASN A 65 21.56 -16.18 -6.79
C ASN A 65 20.62 -16.90 -5.82
N ASN A 66 20.64 -16.54 -4.54
CA ASN A 66 19.73 -17.06 -3.53
C ASN A 66 18.73 -15.96 -3.15
N ARG A 67 17.44 -16.21 -3.43
CA ARG A 67 16.36 -15.26 -3.19
C ARG A 67 16.17 -14.92 -1.72
N HIS A 68 16.31 -15.90 -0.83
CA HIS A 68 16.17 -15.68 0.61
C HIS A 68 17.26 -14.70 1.08
N ASP A 69 18.53 -15.01 0.78
CA ASP A 69 19.67 -14.19 1.15
C ASP A 69 19.54 -12.76 0.59
N ILE A 70 19.12 -12.62 -0.67
CA ILE A 70 18.94 -11.30 -1.30
C ILE A 70 17.91 -10.47 -0.53
N VAL A 71 16.76 -11.05 -0.19
CA VAL A 71 15.70 -10.33 0.53
C VAL A 71 16.14 -9.98 1.95
N TYR A 72 16.70 -10.95 2.68
CA TYR A 72 17.17 -10.75 4.05
C TYR A 72 18.25 -9.66 4.11
N GLN A 73 19.28 -9.76 3.26
CA GLN A 73 20.36 -8.77 3.22
C GLN A 73 19.87 -7.40 2.75
N SER A 74 18.87 -7.36 1.86
CA SER A 74 18.29 -6.08 1.43
C SER A 74 17.63 -5.36 2.61
N LEU A 75 16.86 -6.08 3.43
CA LEU A 75 16.24 -5.53 4.64
C LEU A 75 17.26 -5.14 5.71
N LYS A 76 18.31 -5.96 5.92
CA LYS A 76 19.37 -5.67 6.89
C LYS A 76 20.11 -4.35 6.61
N LYS A 77 20.20 -3.91 5.34
CA LYS A 77 20.84 -2.63 5.00
C LYS A 77 20.02 -1.39 5.40
N ILE A 78 18.72 -1.54 5.61
CA ILE A 78 17.79 -0.47 6.03
C ILE A 78 17.08 -0.84 7.35
N GLU A 79 17.74 -1.65 8.17
CA GLU A 79 17.15 -2.25 9.36
C GLU A 79 16.60 -1.21 10.34
N ASP A 80 17.41 -0.19 10.65
CA ASP A 80 17.04 0.85 11.61
C ASP A 80 15.80 1.63 11.15
N GLU A 81 15.68 1.94 9.86
CA GLU A 81 14.52 2.62 9.29
C GLU A 81 13.26 1.73 9.36
N VAL A 82 13.40 0.45 9.00
CA VAL A 82 12.27 -0.51 9.03
C VAL A 82 11.77 -0.69 10.46
N LEU A 83 12.68 -0.94 11.41
CA LEU A 83 12.32 -1.21 12.81
C LEU A 83 11.73 0.04 13.49
N SER A 84 12.31 1.22 13.26
CA SER A 84 11.79 2.48 13.82
C SER A 84 10.42 2.85 13.24
N THR A 85 10.19 2.60 11.94
CA THR A 85 8.91 2.89 11.29
C THR A 85 7.80 1.96 11.77
N ILE A 86 8.10 0.67 11.99
CA ILE A 86 7.13 -0.29 12.52
C ILE A 86 6.79 0.07 13.97
N GLY A 87 7.79 0.28 14.83
CA GLY A 87 7.60 0.51 16.26
C GLY A 87 6.73 -0.59 16.88
N ASP A 88 5.65 -0.20 17.55
CA ASP A 88 4.73 -1.14 18.23
C ASP A 88 3.57 -1.67 17.37
N LYS A 89 3.51 -1.28 16.08
CA LYS A 89 2.40 -1.64 15.18
C LYS A 89 2.34 -3.14 14.92
N LYS A 90 1.16 -3.62 14.53
CA LYS A 90 0.99 -5.00 14.04
C LYS A 90 1.57 -5.12 12.62
N ILE A 91 2.27 -6.22 12.35
CA ILE A 91 2.82 -6.52 11.03
C ILE A 91 1.85 -7.40 10.24
N LEU A 92 1.50 -6.94 9.03
CA LEU A 92 0.84 -7.71 7.98
C LEU A 92 1.82 -7.85 6.81
N ILE A 93 2.15 -9.08 6.42
CA ILE A 93 2.87 -9.38 5.19
C ILE A 93 1.83 -9.77 4.14
N LYS A 94 1.74 -8.97 3.08
CA LYS A 94 0.83 -9.21 1.96
C LYS A 94 1.60 -9.73 0.74
N PRO A 95 1.76 -11.06 0.56
CA PRO A 95 2.37 -11.58 -0.66
C PRO A 95 1.52 -11.21 -1.87
N ASN A 96 2.06 -11.36 -3.08
CA ASN A 96 1.21 -11.42 -4.27
C ASN A 96 0.74 -12.86 -4.47
N MET A 97 -0.54 -13.08 -4.76
CA MET A 97 -1.08 -14.37 -5.18
C MET A 97 -2.35 -14.17 -6.00
N VAL A 98 -2.30 -14.43 -7.31
CA VAL A 98 -3.46 -14.22 -8.19
C VAL A 98 -4.17 -15.52 -8.51
N LEU A 99 -3.41 -16.53 -8.95
CA LEU A 99 -3.89 -17.86 -9.29
C LEU A 99 -3.34 -18.86 -8.27
N ALA A 100 -4.06 -19.95 -8.03
CA ALA A 100 -3.64 -21.02 -7.10
C ALA A 100 -2.86 -22.17 -7.78
N ASP A 101 -2.78 -22.17 -9.10
CA ASP A 101 -2.21 -23.22 -9.95
C ASP A 101 -1.07 -22.74 -10.87
N ASN A 102 -0.67 -21.47 -10.77
CA ASN A 102 0.45 -20.89 -11.51
C ASN A 102 1.44 -20.17 -10.55
N PRO A 103 2.56 -20.82 -10.18
CA PRO A 103 3.55 -20.25 -9.26
C PRO A 103 4.14 -18.90 -9.70
N LEU A 104 4.16 -18.59 -11.01
CA LEU A 104 4.67 -17.31 -11.51
C LEU A 104 3.77 -16.12 -11.12
N CYS A 105 2.54 -16.39 -10.69
CA CYS A 105 1.60 -15.40 -10.17
C CYS A 105 1.70 -15.22 -8.65
N ALA A 106 2.65 -15.88 -7.99
CA ALA A 106 2.79 -15.84 -6.54
C ALA A 106 4.18 -15.33 -6.11
N THR A 107 4.23 -14.59 -5.00
CA THR A 107 5.49 -14.35 -4.29
C THR A 107 6.02 -15.71 -3.82
N HIS A 108 7.29 -16.01 -4.08
CA HIS A 108 7.86 -17.28 -3.67
C HIS A 108 8.03 -17.35 -2.14
N VAL A 109 7.72 -18.50 -1.53
CA VAL A 109 7.72 -18.67 -0.07
C VAL A 109 9.04 -18.31 0.63
N ASP A 110 10.24 -18.61 0.11
CA ASP A 110 11.46 -18.19 0.84
C ASP A 110 11.74 -16.69 0.80
N ALA A 111 11.06 -15.89 -0.05
CA ALA A 111 11.08 -14.43 0.14
C ALA A 111 10.32 -14.06 1.43
N ILE A 112 9.22 -14.77 1.72
CA ILE A 112 8.48 -14.62 2.97
C ILE A 112 9.31 -15.11 4.15
N ARG A 113 9.97 -16.28 4.04
CA ARG A 113 10.90 -16.75 5.10
C ARG A 113 12.00 -15.73 5.39
N ALA A 114 12.60 -15.12 4.38
CA ALA A 114 13.60 -14.08 4.58
C ALA A 114 13.07 -12.86 5.36
N ILE A 115 11.84 -12.43 5.05
CA ILE A 115 11.17 -11.36 5.80
C ILE A 115 10.89 -11.80 7.25
N LEU A 116 10.45 -13.04 7.46
CA LEU A 116 10.17 -13.58 8.79
C LEU A 116 11.44 -13.76 9.62
N ASP A 117 12.54 -14.24 9.03
CA ASP A 117 13.85 -14.35 9.68
C ASP A 117 14.38 -12.97 10.08
N PHE A 118 14.16 -11.95 9.24
CA PHE A 118 14.48 -10.57 9.58
C PHE A 118 13.68 -10.08 10.79
N PHE A 119 12.37 -10.35 10.88
CA PHE A 119 11.54 -9.85 11.98
C PHE A 119 11.63 -10.66 13.27
N THR A 120 11.88 -11.96 13.21
CA THR A 120 11.91 -12.88 14.36
C THR A 120 12.76 -12.38 15.55
N PRO A 121 13.99 -11.85 15.36
CA PRO A 121 14.77 -11.31 16.47
C PRO A 121 14.13 -10.08 17.12
N HIS A 122 13.42 -9.23 16.38
CA HIS A 122 12.96 -7.91 16.83
C HIS A 122 11.46 -7.83 17.19
N TYR A 123 10.63 -8.73 16.69
CA TYR A 123 9.18 -8.67 16.82
C TYR A 123 8.62 -9.97 17.41
N LYS A 124 8.06 -9.90 18.61
CA LYS A 124 7.60 -11.08 19.37
C LYS A 124 6.10 -11.35 19.26
N LYS A 125 5.31 -10.37 18.82
CA LYS A 125 3.87 -10.54 18.59
C LYS A 125 3.65 -11.40 17.34
N GLN A 126 2.46 -11.98 17.21
CA GLN A 126 2.12 -12.74 16.01
C GLN A 126 2.10 -11.84 14.77
N ILE A 127 2.72 -12.29 13.68
CA ILE A 127 2.69 -11.63 12.37
C ILE A 127 1.56 -12.25 11.53
N ILE A 128 0.80 -11.43 10.81
CA ILE A 128 -0.22 -11.92 9.89
C ILE A 128 0.36 -12.00 8.49
N ILE A 129 0.15 -13.12 7.80
CA ILE A 129 0.35 -13.23 6.36
C ILE A 129 -1.03 -13.30 5.74
N GLY A 130 -1.43 -12.23 5.05
CA GLY A 130 -2.80 -12.07 4.56
C GLY A 130 -2.83 -11.81 3.06
N GLU A 131 -3.74 -12.48 2.37
CA GLU A 131 -3.96 -12.29 0.93
C GLU A 131 -5.43 -12.43 0.55
N SER A 132 -5.83 -11.77 -0.54
CA SER A 132 -7.18 -11.79 -1.12
C SER A 132 -7.08 -12.23 -2.58
N SER A 133 -6.78 -13.50 -2.82
CA SER A 133 -6.58 -14.03 -4.17
C SER A 133 -7.89 -14.06 -4.96
N VAL A 134 -7.80 -14.06 -6.30
CA VAL A 134 -8.96 -14.27 -7.18
C VAL A 134 -9.43 -15.72 -7.10
N HIS A 135 -8.49 -16.67 -7.00
CA HIS A 135 -8.78 -18.05 -6.63
C HIS A 135 -8.93 -18.16 -5.10
N LYS A 136 -9.27 -19.36 -4.61
CA LYS A 136 -9.27 -19.63 -3.16
C LYS A 136 -7.87 -19.42 -2.59
N THR A 137 -7.72 -18.45 -1.69
CA THR A 137 -6.42 -18.06 -1.13
C THR A 137 -5.70 -19.25 -0.47
N PHE A 138 -6.43 -20.09 0.28
CA PHE A 138 -5.83 -21.26 0.94
C PHE A 138 -5.35 -22.35 -0.02
N ASP A 139 -5.94 -22.48 -1.21
CA ASP A 139 -5.42 -23.41 -2.22
C ASP A 139 -4.04 -22.92 -2.70
N GLY A 140 -3.87 -21.62 -2.88
CA GLY A 140 -2.57 -21.05 -3.21
C GLY A 140 -1.57 -21.16 -2.06
N TYR A 141 -1.98 -20.93 -0.80
CA TYR A 141 -1.09 -21.19 0.34
C TYR A 141 -0.62 -22.65 0.41
N LYS A 142 -1.50 -23.60 0.11
CA LYS A 142 -1.16 -25.02 0.02
C LYS A 142 -0.19 -25.29 -1.13
N ASN A 143 -0.54 -24.87 -2.34
CA ASN A 143 0.20 -25.21 -3.56
C ASN A 143 1.56 -24.53 -3.64
N TYR A 144 1.74 -23.37 -3.00
CA TYR A 144 2.99 -22.61 -3.03
C TYR A 144 3.82 -22.76 -1.74
N GLY A 145 3.46 -23.69 -0.87
CA GLY A 145 4.28 -24.09 0.28
C GLY A 145 4.24 -23.11 1.47
N TYR A 146 3.17 -22.34 1.64
CA TYR A 146 3.02 -21.39 2.75
C TYR A 146 2.51 -22.06 4.04
N LEU A 147 1.77 -23.17 3.95
CA LEU A 147 1.19 -23.83 5.14
C LEU A 147 2.22 -24.20 6.24
N PRO A 148 3.45 -24.65 5.92
CA PRO A 148 4.47 -24.91 6.93
C PRO A 148 4.87 -23.69 7.76
N LEU A 149 4.68 -22.46 7.25
CA LEU A 149 5.13 -21.24 7.94
C LEU A 149 4.50 -21.05 9.33
N GLU A 150 3.24 -21.45 9.53
CA GLU A 150 2.58 -21.35 10.85
C GLU A 150 3.21 -22.28 11.91
N LYS A 151 3.95 -23.30 11.48
CA LYS A 151 4.70 -24.21 12.37
C LYS A 151 6.14 -23.74 12.57
N GLU A 152 6.72 -23.13 11.54
CA GLU A 152 8.10 -22.64 11.53
C GLU A 152 8.24 -21.30 12.28
N TYR A 153 7.18 -20.47 12.29
CA TYR A 153 7.20 -19.10 12.82
C TYR A 153 5.93 -18.78 13.61
N ASN A 154 5.99 -17.74 14.48
CA ASN A 154 4.81 -17.18 15.14
C ASN A 154 3.99 -16.31 14.16
N VAL A 155 3.37 -16.97 13.18
CA VAL A 155 2.58 -16.33 12.12
C VAL A 155 1.18 -16.92 12.04
N LYS A 156 0.27 -16.20 11.40
CA LYS A 156 -1.06 -16.71 11.02
C LYS A 156 -1.34 -16.41 9.55
N LEU A 157 -1.74 -17.43 8.80
CA LEU A 157 -2.23 -17.28 7.43
C LEU A 157 -3.70 -16.85 7.45
N VAL A 158 -4.03 -15.81 6.70
CA VAL A 158 -5.38 -15.24 6.63
C VAL A 158 -5.80 -15.10 5.16
N ASP A 159 -7.04 -15.50 4.87
CA ASP A 159 -7.73 -15.18 3.63
C ASP A 159 -8.54 -13.90 3.84
N LEU A 160 -8.03 -12.79 3.33
CA LEU A 160 -8.63 -11.46 3.49
C LEU A 160 -9.98 -11.34 2.75
N ASN A 161 -10.30 -12.28 1.85
CA ASN A 161 -11.63 -12.34 1.22
C ASN A 161 -12.72 -12.79 2.21
N GLN A 162 -12.37 -13.42 3.33
CA GLN A 162 -13.33 -13.90 4.34
C GLN A 162 -13.65 -12.85 5.40
N ASP A 163 -12.88 -11.76 5.45
CA ASP A 163 -13.09 -10.67 6.40
C ASP A 163 -14.07 -9.62 5.86
N SER A 164 -14.63 -8.82 6.78
CA SER A 164 -15.46 -7.68 6.41
C SER A 164 -14.65 -6.62 5.67
N PHE A 165 -15.21 -6.04 4.62
CA PHE A 165 -14.62 -4.92 3.89
C PHE A 165 -15.47 -3.66 4.02
N GLN A 166 -14.87 -2.52 3.69
CA GLN A 166 -15.56 -1.23 3.61
C GLN A 166 -15.10 -0.48 2.37
N TYR A 167 -16.02 0.23 1.72
CA TYR A 167 -15.67 1.11 0.62
C TYR A 167 -15.01 2.40 1.15
N ARG A 168 -13.97 2.86 0.46
CA ARG A 168 -13.22 4.10 0.74
C ARG A 168 -12.81 4.78 -0.55
N TYR A 169 -12.79 6.10 -0.55
CA TYR A 169 -12.27 6.90 -1.66
C TYR A 169 -10.76 7.08 -1.53
N VAL A 170 -10.03 6.90 -2.65
CA VAL A 170 -8.56 7.01 -2.70
C VAL A 170 -8.11 8.38 -3.24
N PHE A 171 -8.91 9.05 -4.08
CA PHE A 171 -8.61 10.37 -4.64
C PHE A 171 -9.89 11.23 -4.79
N GLY A 172 -9.93 12.43 -4.15
CA GLY A 172 -11.00 13.47 -4.21
C GLY A 172 -12.36 13.05 -3.64
N GLU A 173 -13.31 13.92 -3.24
CA GLU A 173 -13.23 15.19 -2.47
C GLU A 173 -13.19 14.81 -0.95
N GLU A 174 -12.24 15.39 -0.20
CA GLU A 174 -11.91 15.29 1.25
C GLU A 174 -11.78 13.95 2.05
N ASN A 175 -11.79 12.76 1.45
CA ASN A 175 -11.34 11.48 2.08
C ASN A 175 -12.10 11.00 3.34
N ARG A 176 -13.43 11.13 3.39
CA ARG A 176 -14.23 10.35 4.35
C ARG A 176 -14.13 8.84 4.10
#